data_AF-A0A932VRQ1-F1
#
_entry.id   AF-A0A932VRQ1-F1
#
_cell.length_a   1.000
_cell.length_b   1.000
_cell.length_c   1.000
_cell.angle_alpha   90.00
_cell.angle_beta   90.00
_cell.angle_gamma   90.00
#
_symmetry.space_group_name_H-M   'P 1'
#
loop_
_entity.id
_entity.type
_entity.pdbx_description
1 polymer ?
#
loop_
_entity_poly.entity_id
_entity_poly.type
_entity_poly.pdbx_seq_one_letter_code
_entity_poly.pdbx_strand_id
1 'polypeptide(L)'
;MLVQVKVRGLVFDPHQNTFIVILREEENNEVLPIWIGRPEANAIGLAVEGVFSQRPLTHDLISNIIDKLNAKIISVVLTDLKDSTYYSKIHLCYNDSEVAIDSRPSDAIALALRADAPIFVHDSLVKKQSSEDINTWLEGLRPEDFGKYEV
;
A
#
# COMPACT_ATOMS: atom_id res chain seq x y z
N MET A 1 16.18 -2.81 8.13
CA MET A 1 16.21 -3.85 7.06
C MET A 1 14.94 -3.68 6.22
N LEU A 2 14.91 -4.08 4.95
CA LEU A 2 13.67 -4.07 4.17
C LEU A 2 13.02 -5.45 4.21
N VAL A 3 11.71 -5.48 4.46
CA VAL A 3 10.88 -6.70 4.44
C VAL A 3 9.84 -6.57 3.34
N GLN A 4 9.62 -7.65 2.58
CA GLN A 4 8.60 -7.67 1.54
C GLN A 4 7.23 -7.92 2.16
N VAL A 5 6.23 -7.17 1.70
CA VAL A 5 4.86 -7.27 2.20
C VAL A 5 3.87 -7.38 1.04
N LYS A 6 2.68 -7.88 1.36
CA LYS A 6 1.53 -7.91 0.45
C LYS A 6 0.33 -7.18 1.06
N VAL A 7 -0.51 -6.62 0.19
CA VAL A 7 -1.82 -6.11 0.62
C VAL A 7 -2.69 -7.31 0.94
N ARG A 8 -3.01 -7.51 2.22
CA ARG A 8 -3.88 -8.60 2.69
C ARG A 8 -5.35 -8.22 2.62
N GLY A 9 -5.67 -6.95 2.88
CA GLY A 9 -7.05 -6.49 2.82
C GLY A 9 -7.23 -4.99 3.04
N LEU A 10 -8.48 -4.56 2.81
CA LEU A 10 -8.97 -3.20 3.03
C LEU A 10 -10.18 -3.27 3.97
N VAL A 11 -10.08 -2.57 5.10
CA VAL A 11 -11.08 -2.51 6.16
C VAL A 11 -11.68 -1.11 6.23
N PHE A 12 -12.98 -0.98 6.47
CA PHE A 12 -13.60 0.30 6.77
C PHE A 12 -13.69 0.50 8.28
N ASP A 13 -13.16 1.60 8.79
CA ASP A 13 -13.31 2.03 10.19
C ASP A 13 -14.51 2.99 10.28
N PRO A 14 -15.67 2.55 10.81
CA PRO A 14 -16.86 3.38 10.91
C PRO A 14 -16.74 4.48 11.97
N HIS A 15 -15.84 4.33 12.96
CA HIS A 15 -15.65 5.31 14.03
C HIS A 15 -14.92 6.54 13.50
N GLN A 16 -13.92 6.32 12.65
CA GLN A 16 -13.12 7.40 12.06
C GLN A 16 -13.61 7.81 10.67
N ASN A 17 -14.54 7.04 10.06
CA ASN A 17 -14.97 7.18 8.67
C ASN A 17 -13.78 7.16 7.69
N THR A 18 -12.79 6.32 8.01
CA THR A 18 -11.57 6.11 7.22
C THR A 18 -11.49 4.66 6.77
N PHE A 19 -10.55 4.36 5.87
CA PHE A 19 -10.22 3.00 5.49
C PHE A 19 -8.84 2.65 6.01
N ILE A 20 -8.59 1.35 6.14
CA ILE A 20 -7.32 0.81 6.63
C ILE A 20 -6.85 -0.23 5.62
N VAL A 21 -5.66 -0.03 5.06
CA VAL A 21 -4.97 -1.05 4.26
C VAL A 21 -4.08 -1.87 5.18
N ILE A 22 -4.25 -3.18 5.13
CA ILE A 22 -3.47 -4.13 5.93
C ILE A 22 -2.36 -4.67 5.03
N LEU A 23 -1.11 -4.34 5.36
CA LEU A 23 0.07 -4.96 4.78
C LEU A 23 0.50 -6.14 5.65
N ARG A 24 0.88 -7.27 5.05
CA ARG A 24 1.36 -8.45 5.78
C ARG A 24 2.70 -8.89 5.24
N GLU A 25 3.65 -9.16 6.14
CA GLU A 25 4.94 -9.78 5.80
C GLU A 25 4.73 -11.24 5.39
N GLU A 26 5.43 -11.69 4.35
CA GLU A 26 5.31 -13.07 3.86
C GLU A 26 5.89 -14.11 4.83
N GLU A 27 6.95 -13.77 5.59
CA GLU A 27 7.69 -14.73 6.41
C GLU A 27 7.15 -14.86 7.84
N ASN A 28 6.93 -13.75 8.56
CA ASN A 28 6.63 -13.80 10.00
C ASN A 28 5.17 -13.51 10.36
N ASN A 29 4.29 -13.36 9.37
CA ASN A 29 2.87 -13.01 9.56
C ASN A 29 2.61 -11.71 10.33
N GLU A 30 3.61 -10.87 10.54
CA GLU A 30 3.42 -9.54 11.11
C GLU A 30 2.61 -8.67 10.14
N VAL A 31 1.73 -7.85 10.69
CA VAL A 31 0.84 -6.95 9.93
C VAL A 31 1.15 -5.50 10.24
N LEU A 32 1.01 -4.64 9.23
CA LEU A 32 1.12 -3.20 9.32
C LEU A 32 -0.16 -2.55 8.77
N PRO A 33 -1.10 -2.14 9.63
CA PRO A 33 -2.23 -1.29 9.26
C PRO A 33 -1.79 0.14 8.93
N ILE A 34 -2.34 0.67 7.84
CA ILE A 34 -2.16 2.07 7.41
C ILE A 34 -3.52 2.69 7.12
N TRP A 35 -3.84 3.78 7.82
CA TRP A 35 -5.05 4.55 7.62
C TRP A 35 -4.97 5.39 6.35
N ILE A 36 -6.01 5.32 5.54
CA ILE A 36 -6.12 6.00 4.26
C ILE A 36 -7.54 6.56 4.07
N GLY A 37 -7.66 7.54 3.18
CA GLY A 37 -8.94 8.10 2.79
C GLY A 37 -9.75 7.17 1.90
N ARG A 38 -11.04 7.47 1.76
CA ARG A 38 -11.95 6.77 0.84
C ARG A 38 -11.48 6.78 -0.62
N PRO A 39 -10.99 7.90 -1.19
CA PRO A 39 -10.48 7.91 -2.57
C PRO A 39 -9.30 6.96 -2.77
N GLU A 40 -8.36 6.95 -1.82
CA GLU A 40 -7.19 6.07 -1.82
C GLU A 40 -7.59 4.60 -1.72
N ALA A 41 -8.51 4.27 -0.80
CA ALA A 41 -9.01 2.91 -0.63
C ALA A 41 -9.70 2.39 -1.89
N ASN A 42 -10.48 3.23 -2.58
CA ASN A 42 -11.09 2.86 -3.85
C ASN A 42 -10.01 2.57 -4.93
N ALA A 43 -8.98 3.41 -5.03
CA ALA A 43 -7.90 3.22 -6.00
C ALA A 43 -7.10 1.92 -5.78
N ILE A 44 -6.87 1.55 -4.51
CA ILE A 44 -6.22 0.29 -4.10
C ILE A 44 -7.18 -0.89 -4.33
N GLY A 45 -8.44 -0.77 -3.91
CA GLY A 45 -9.43 -1.84 -4.03
C GLY A 45 -9.65 -2.27 -5.47
N LEU A 46 -9.78 -1.33 -6.40
CA LEU A 46 -9.89 -1.62 -7.83
C LEU A 46 -8.65 -2.36 -8.37
N ALA A 47 -7.45 -2.01 -7.90
CA ALA A 47 -6.22 -2.70 -8.32
C ALA A 47 -6.12 -4.12 -7.76
N VAL A 48 -6.51 -4.30 -6.49
CA VAL A 48 -6.58 -5.63 -5.85
C VAL A 48 -7.57 -6.54 -6.59
N GLU A 49 -8.73 -6.03 -6.99
CA GLU A 49 -9.72 -6.80 -7.75
C GLU A 49 -9.33 -7.04 -9.22
N GLY A 50 -8.25 -6.43 -9.71
CA GLY A 50 -7.87 -6.47 -11.12
C GLY A 50 -8.94 -5.86 -12.05
N VAL A 51 -9.72 -4.90 -11.55
CA VAL A 51 -10.81 -4.27 -12.31
C VAL A 51 -10.24 -3.17 -13.19
N PHE A 52 -10.46 -3.30 -14.50
CA PHE A 52 -10.09 -2.28 -15.48
C PHE A 52 -11.31 -1.45 -15.88
N SER A 53 -11.20 -0.13 -15.72
CA SER A 53 -12.23 0.83 -16.15
C SER A 53 -12.16 1.09 -17.66
N GLN A 54 -13.28 1.53 -18.25
CA GLN A 54 -13.34 1.86 -19.69
C GLN A 54 -12.37 2.99 -20.12
N ARG A 55 -12.04 3.88 -19.18
CA ARG A 55 -11.07 4.96 -19.36
C ARG A 55 -10.05 4.90 -18.21
N PRO A 56 -8.77 5.20 -18.46
CA PRO A 56 -7.75 5.19 -17.41
C PRO A 56 -8.13 6.12 -16.25
N LEU A 57 -8.06 5.60 -15.03
CA LEU A 57 -8.13 6.40 -13.81
C LEU A 57 -6.77 7.03 -13.52
N THR A 58 -6.65 7.78 -12.42
CA THR A 58 -5.44 8.53 -12.08
C THR A 58 -4.18 7.65 -12.02
N HIS A 59 -4.22 6.55 -11.28
CA HIS A 59 -3.06 5.66 -11.17
C HIS A 59 -2.77 4.91 -12.47
N ASP A 60 -3.79 4.58 -13.27
CA ASP A 60 -3.59 4.02 -14.62
C ASP A 60 -2.92 5.03 -15.55
N LEU A 61 -3.34 6.30 -15.50
CA LEU A 61 -2.73 7.39 -16.26
C LEU A 61 -1.25 7.56 -15.86
N ILE A 62 -0.94 7.51 -14.57
CA ILE A 62 0.45 7.61 -14.08
C ILE A 62 1.28 6.43 -14.58
N SER A 63 0.80 5.20 -14.47
CA SER A 63 1.48 4.02 -15.02
C SER A 63 1.73 4.17 -16.53
N ASN A 64 0.72 4.61 -17.28
CA ASN A 64 0.86 4.87 -18.72
C ASN A 64 1.92 5.93 -19.03
N ILE A 65 2.03 7.00 -18.22
CA ILE A 65 3.05 8.03 -18.40
C ILE A 65 4.45 7.43 -18.16
N ILE A 66 4.63 6.66 -17.08
CA ILE A 66 5.90 6.00 -16.75
C ILE A 66 6.32 5.07 -17.89
N ASP A 67 5.39 4.23 -18.37
CA ASP A 67 5.64 3.29 -19.47
C ASP A 67 5.99 4.02 -20.76
N LYS A 68 5.30 5.12 -21.10
CA LYS A 68 5.58 5.92 -22.31
C LYS A 68 6.90 6.66 -22.27
N LEU A 69 7.45 6.89 -21.08
CA LEU A 69 8.79 7.43 -20.90
C LEU A 69 9.87 6.34 -20.91
N ASN A 70 9.52 5.07 -21.18
CA ASN A 70 10.40 3.91 -21.06
C ASN A 70 11.03 3.77 -19.67
N ALA A 71 10.30 4.20 -18.64
CA ALA A 71 10.63 3.92 -17.26
C ALA A 71 9.84 2.69 -16.76
N LYS A 72 10.31 2.07 -15.68
CA LYS A 72 9.61 0.93 -15.05
C LYS A 72 9.58 1.11 -13.53
N ILE A 73 8.42 0.91 -12.92
CA ILE A 73 8.33 0.79 -11.46
C ILE A 73 8.99 -0.54 -11.07
N ILE A 74 10.07 -0.46 -10.30
CA ILE A 74 10.83 -1.65 -9.86
C ILE A 74 10.42 -2.11 -8.47
N SER A 75 10.02 -1.19 -7.61
CA SER A 75 9.52 -1.48 -6.26
C SER A 75 8.92 -0.21 -5.65
N VAL A 76 8.20 -0.39 -4.54
CA VAL A 76 7.87 0.71 -3.64
C VAL A 76 8.33 0.37 -2.23
N VAL A 77 8.76 1.38 -1.49
CA VAL A 77 9.33 1.20 -0.15
C VAL A 77 8.68 2.17 0.82
N LEU A 78 8.04 1.64 1.87
CA LEU A 78 7.60 2.44 3.01
C LEU A 78 8.81 2.65 3.93
N THR A 79 9.19 3.92 4.12
CA THR A 79 10.51 4.30 4.62
C THR A 79 10.50 4.76 6.07
N ASP A 80 9.53 5.59 6.46
CA ASP A 80 9.51 6.19 7.80
C ASP A 80 8.09 6.53 8.27
N LEU A 81 7.96 6.80 9.57
CA LEU A 81 6.78 7.30 10.26
C LEU A 81 7.21 8.50 11.11
N LYS A 82 6.72 9.69 10.76
CA LYS A 82 6.98 10.94 11.49
C LYS A 82 5.66 11.64 11.76
N ASP A 83 5.44 12.07 13.00
CA ASP A 83 4.22 12.77 13.41
C ASP A 83 2.94 12.08 12.92
N SER A 84 2.87 10.76 13.12
CA SER A 84 1.77 9.90 12.68
C SER A 84 1.53 9.84 11.15
N THR A 85 2.50 10.31 10.35
CA THR A 85 2.45 10.30 8.89
C THR A 85 3.49 9.33 8.35
N TYR A 86 3.02 8.32 7.61
CA TYR A 86 3.89 7.38 6.91
C TYR A 86 4.41 7.99 5.60
N TYR A 87 5.69 7.70 5.30
CA TYR A 87 6.37 8.12 4.09
C TYR A 87 6.75 6.91 3.25
N SER A 88 6.68 7.05 1.92
CA SER A 88 7.13 6.02 1.00
C SER A 88 7.89 6.58 -0.18
N LYS A 89 8.60 5.71 -0.89
CA LYS A 89 9.25 6.03 -2.15
C LYS A 89 8.82 5.03 -3.22
N ILE A 90 8.58 5.54 -4.42
CA ILE A 90 8.41 4.74 -5.63
C ILE A 90 9.75 4.70 -6.33
N HIS A 91 10.32 3.50 -6.48
CA HIS A 91 11.58 3.30 -7.15
C HIS A 91 11.30 2.97 -8.61
N LEU A 92 11.92 3.74 -9.51
CA LEU A 92 11.82 3.59 -10.96
C LEU A 92 13.18 3.24 -11.53
N CYS A 93 13.22 2.37 -12.54
CA CYS A 93 14.34 2.29 -13.47
C CYS A 93 14.06 3.23 -14.65
N TYR A 94 14.97 4.16 -14.93
CA TYR A 94 14.91 5.09 -16.05
C TYR A 94 16.32 5.35 -16.59
N ASN A 95 16.54 5.14 -17.90
CA ASN A 95 17.86 5.25 -18.55
C ASN A 95 18.98 4.50 -17.79
N ASP A 96 18.73 3.23 -17.47
CA ASP A 96 19.65 2.34 -16.72
C ASP A 96 20.06 2.84 -15.33
N SER A 97 19.30 3.82 -14.79
CA SER A 97 19.53 4.41 -13.49
C SER A 97 18.29 4.27 -12.62
N GLU A 98 18.52 4.08 -11.33
CA GLU A 98 17.44 4.07 -10.35
C GLU A 98 17.10 5.49 -9.90
N VAL A 99 15.82 5.83 -9.94
CA VAL A 99 15.27 7.10 -9.46
C VAL A 99 14.21 6.80 -8.42
N ALA A 100 14.31 7.44 -7.25
CA ALA A 100 13.33 7.31 -6.19
C ALA A 100 12.47 8.58 -6.09
N ILE A 101 11.16 8.40 -6.15
CA ILE A 101 10.18 9.49 -6.08
C ILE A 101 9.47 9.42 -4.73
N ASP A 102 9.45 10.53 -3.99
CA ASP A 102 8.70 10.63 -2.74
C ASP A 102 7.19 10.51 -2.98
N SER A 103 6.51 9.76 -2.12
CA SER A 103 5.08 9.52 -2.26
C SER A 103 4.41 9.17 -0.94
N ARG A 104 3.09 9.35 -0.88
CA ARG A 104 2.27 8.77 0.17
C ARG A 104 2.19 7.25 -0.03
N PRO A 105 2.15 6.45 1.06
CA PRO A 105 2.03 4.99 0.97
C PRO A 105 0.84 4.53 0.13
N SER A 106 -0.31 5.22 0.23
CA SER A 106 -1.50 4.90 -0.54
C SER A 106 -1.26 4.93 -2.06
N ASP A 107 -0.54 5.94 -2.54
CA ASP A 107 -0.24 6.11 -3.96
C ASP A 107 0.81 5.12 -4.44
N ALA A 108 1.84 4.89 -3.61
CA ALA A 108 2.85 3.87 -3.85
C ALA A 108 2.23 2.48 -3.98
N ILE A 109 1.39 2.08 -3.02
CA ILE A 109 0.70 0.78 -3.03
C ILE A 109 -0.18 0.65 -4.27
N ALA A 110 -0.99 1.67 -4.59
CA ALA A 110 -1.88 1.65 -5.74
C ALA A 110 -1.14 1.52 -7.08
N LEU A 111 0.06 2.09 -7.20
CA LEU A 111 0.92 1.96 -8.39
C LEU A 111 1.66 0.62 -8.42
N ALA A 112 2.15 0.15 -7.29
CA ALA A 112 2.83 -1.14 -7.19
C ALA A 112 1.92 -2.29 -7.62
N LEU A 113 0.67 -2.30 -7.15
CA LEU A 113 -0.33 -3.30 -7.54
C LEU A 113 -0.61 -3.30 -9.05
N ARG A 114 -0.66 -2.11 -9.68
CA ARG A 114 -0.91 -1.99 -11.14
C ARG A 114 0.30 -2.37 -11.98
N ALA A 115 1.49 -2.12 -11.48
CA ALA A 115 2.75 -2.44 -12.16
C ALA A 115 3.28 -3.85 -11.85
N ASP A 116 2.57 -4.63 -11.03
CA ASP A 116 3.02 -5.91 -10.49
C ASP A 116 4.43 -5.79 -9.85
N ALA A 117 4.64 -4.69 -9.12
CA ALA A 117 5.90 -4.38 -8.47
C ALA A 117 5.88 -4.75 -6.98
N PRO A 118 6.99 -5.24 -6.42
CA PRO A 118 7.08 -5.60 -5.02
C PRO A 118 6.93 -4.39 -4.10
N ILE A 119 6.23 -4.59 -2.99
CA ILE A 119 6.04 -3.62 -1.91
C ILE A 119 6.96 -4.02 -0.76
N PHE A 120 7.79 -3.09 -0.31
CA PHE A 120 8.68 -3.26 0.84
C PHE A 120 8.35 -2.27 1.95
N VAL A 121 8.70 -2.67 3.17
CA VAL A 121 8.58 -1.84 4.37
C VAL A 121 9.91 -1.90 5.12
N HIS A 122 10.34 -0.79 5.71
CA HIS A 122 11.45 -0.83 6.65
C HIS A 122 11.03 -1.57 7.94
N ASP A 123 11.77 -2.60 8.37
CA ASP A 123 11.42 -3.47 9.50
C ASP A 123 11.11 -2.69 10.79
N SER A 124 11.76 -1.54 10.98
CA SER A 124 11.49 -0.64 12.10
C SER A 124 10.06 -0.13 12.14
N LEU A 125 9.36 -0.03 11.00
CA LEU A 125 7.95 0.38 10.95
C LEU A 125 7.01 -0.72 11.40
N VAL A 126 7.34 -1.98 11.09
CA VAL A 126 6.58 -3.15 11.54
C VAL A 126 6.77 -3.30 13.06
N LYS A 127 8.01 -3.19 13.54
CA LYS A 127 8.36 -3.30 14.98
C LYS A 127 7.91 -2.10 15.83
N LYS A 128 7.70 -0.92 15.23
CA LYS A 128 7.29 0.29 15.95
C LYS A 128 5.82 0.24 16.39
N GLN A 129 4.99 -0.55 15.73
CA GLN A 129 3.65 -0.83 16.25
C GLN A 129 3.75 -1.91 17.32
N SER A 130 3.21 -1.64 18.49
CA SER A 130 3.12 -2.66 19.52
C SER A 130 2.11 -3.72 19.06
N SER A 131 2.46 -4.99 19.27
CA SER A 131 1.53 -6.09 19.00
C SER A 131 0.22 -5.93 19.78
N GLU A 132 0.26 -5.25 20.94
CA GLU A 132 -0.92 -4.94 21.76
C GLU A 132 -1.87 -3.94 21.09
N ASP A 133 -1.37 -2.86 20.49
CA ASP A 133 -2.21 -1.88 19.76
C ASP A 133 -2.85 -2.51 18.52
N ILE A 134 -2.08 -3.32 17.79
CA ILE A 134 -2.57 -4.06 16.63
C ILE A 134 -3.60 -5.11 17.06
N ASN A 135 -3.32 -5.90 18.09
CA ASN A 135 -4.23 -6.95 18.56
C ASN A 135 -5.52 -6.37 19.12
N THR A 136 -5.44 -5.29 19.91
CA THR A 136 -6.62 -4.60 20.42
C THR A 136 -7.49 -4.06 19.28
N TRP A 137 -6.85 -3.54 18.22
CA TRP A 137 -7.57 -3.12 17.02
C TRP A 137 -8.15 -4.31 16.25
N LEU A 138 -7.38 -5.39 16.04
CA LEU A 138 -7.84 -6.62 15.36
C LEU A 138 -9.01 -7.30 16.07
N GLU A 139 -8.99 -7.36 17.41
CA GLU A 139 -10.06 -7.89 18.24
C GLU A 139 -11.35 -7.05 18.15
N GLY A 140 -11.21 -5.76 17.85
CA GLY A 140 -12.33 -4.85 17.62
C GLY A 140 -13.01 -5.02 16.25
N LEU A 141 -12.40 -5.76 15.32
CA LEU A 141 -12.94 -5.99 13.99
C LEU A 141 -13.74 -7.29 13.94
N ARG A 142 -14.94 -7.22 13.38
CA ARG A 142 -15.72 -8.42 13.07
C ARG A 142 -15.26 -8.97 11.73
N PRO A 143 -15.45 -10.27 11.45
CA PRO A 143 -15.21 -10.87 10.14
C PRO A 143 -15.88 -10.12 8.97
N GLU A 144 -16.98 -9.41 9.24
CA GLU A 144 -17.74 -8.61 8.29
C GLU A 144 -17.08 -7.25 7.96
N ASP A 145 -16.19 -6.75 8.83
CA ASP A 145 -15.51 -5.46 8.70
C ASP A 145 -14.24 -5.57 7.83
N PHE A 146 -13.65 -6.77 7.76
CA PHE A 146 -12.82 -7.15 6.62
C PHE A 146 -13.75 -7.12 5.41
N GLY A 147 -13.65 -6.07 4.60
CA GLY A 147 -14.46 -5.97 3.39
C GLY A 147 -14.28 -7.21 2.50
N LYS A 148 -14.92 -7.26 1.34
CA LYS A 148 -14.79 -8.39 0.37
C LYS A 148 -13.36 -8.69 -0.12
N TYR A 149 -12.36 -8.04 0.44
CA TYR A 149 -10.96 -8.01 0.07
C TYR A 149 -10.13 -8.89 1.02
N GLU A 150 -10.38 -10.20 1.01
CA GLU A 150 -9.33 -11.16 1.41
C GLU A 150 -8.61 -11.60 0.13
N VAL A 151 -7.32 -11.30 0.01
CA VAL A 151 -6.45 -11.80 -1.07
C VAL A 151 -5.65 -12.99 -0.59
#